data_AF-A0A4R0X707-F1
#
_entry.id   AF-A0A4R0X707-F1
#
_cell.length_a   1.000
_cell.length_b   1.000
_cell.length_c   1.000
_cell.angle_alpha   90.00
_cell.angle_beta   90.00
_cell.angle_gamma   90.00
#
_symmetry.space_group_name_H-M   'P 1'
#
loop_
_entity.id
_entity.type
_entity.pdbx_description
1 polymer ?
#
loop_
_entity_poly.entity_id
_entity_poly.type
_entity_poly.pdbx_seq_one_letter_code
_entity_poly.pdbx_strand_id
1 'polypeptide(L)'
;MRLYQQAIRSARANGFLHVEALANELAARFYAAHDFDVIAETYLQNARYCYLRWRADGKVRQLEQLYPHLGTEELKPGLTGNDRSASRIPRSRNREQGIAGGLR
;
A
#
# COMPACT_ATOMS: atom_id res chain seq x y z
N MET A 1 -1.33 2.12 20.97
CA MET A 1 -1.08 2.72 19.64
C MET A 1 0.13 2.15 18.87
N ARG A 2 1.30 1.93 19.50
CA ARG A 2 2.54 1.52 18.78
C ARG A 2 2.46 0.17 18.06
N LEU A 3 1.69 -0.78 18.59
CA LEU A 3 1.53 -2.12 18.01
C LEU A 3 0.81 -2.12 16.65
N TYR A 4 -0.22 -1.28 16.47
CA TYR A 4 -0.90 -1.15 15.17
C TYR A 4 0.04 -0.60 14.11
N GLN A 5 0.77 0.48 14.43
CA GLN A 5 1.74 1.03 13.50
C GLN A 5 2.87 0.05 13.18
N GLN A 6 3.29 -0.76 14.14
CA GLN A 6 4.28 -1.82 13.89
C GLN A 6 3.72 -2.89 12.95
N ALA A 7 2.50 -3.37 13.18
CA ALA A 7 1.84 -4.33 12.29
C ALA A 7 1.68 -3.79 10.86
N ILE A 8 1.26 -2.52 10.72
CA ILE A 8 1.14 -1.85 9.41
C ILE A 8 2.49 -1.79 8.70
N ARG A 9 3.54 -1.34 9.40
CA ARG A 9 4.90 -1.26 8.82
C ARG A 9 5.42 -2.63 8.41
N SER A 10 5.25 -3.64 9.26
CA SER A 10 5.69 -5.01 8.98
C SER A 10 4.92 -5.62 7.81
N ALA A 11 3.59 -5.46 7.75
CA ALA A 11 2.77 -5.95 6.66
C ALA A 11 3.15 -5.27 5.33
N ARG A 12 3.33 -3.95 5.34
CA ARG A 12 3.78 -3.17 4.18
C ARG A 12 5.15 -3.62 3.67
N ALA A 13 6.11 -3.83 4.57
CA ALA A 13 7.46 -4.27 4.21
C ALA A 13 7.48 -5.66 3.54
N ASN A 14 6.53 -6.53 3.90
CA ASN A 14 6.41 -7.88 3.35
C ASN A 14 5.37 -8.00 2.23
N GLY A 15 4.72 -6.89 1.83
CA GLY A 15 3.71 -6.88 0.78
C GLY A 15 2.39 -7.57 1.15
N PHE A 16 2.12 -7.78 2.45
CA PHE A 16 0.89 -8.41 2.92
C PHE A 16 -0.27 -7.41 2.97
N LEU A 17 -0.83 -7.09 1.81
CA LEU A 17 -1.87 -6.06 1.64
C LEU A 17 -3.11 -6.31 2.52
N HIS A 18 -3.54 -7.56 2.67
CA HIS A 18 -4.69 -7.93 3.51
C HIS A 18 -4.42 -7.72 5.00
N VAL A 19 -3.20 -8.01 5.46
CA VAL A 19 -2.78 -7.78 6.84
C VAL A 19 -2.64 -6.29 7.11
N GLU A 20 -2.07 -5.55 6.16
CA GLU A 20 -2.00 -4.08 6.23
C GLU A 20 -3.40 -3.48 6.32
N ALA A 21 -4.34 -3.92 5.48
CA ALA A 21 -5.72 -3.44 5.51
C ALA A 21 -6.40 -3.70 6.87
N LEU A 22 -6.26 -4.92 7.39
CA LEU A 22 -6.84 -5.30 8.68
C LEU A 22 -6.25 -4.49 9.85
N ALA A 23 -4.92 -4.28 9.85
CA ALA A 23 -4.26 -3.48 10.87
C ALA A 23 -4.70 -2.02 10.83
N ASN A 24 -4.95 -1.46 9.64
CA ASN A 24 -5.51 -0.12 9.48
C ASN A 24 -6.98 -0.07 9.98
N GLU A 25 -7.84 -1.05 9.66
CA GLU A 25 -9.22 -1.09 10.17
C GLU A 25 -9.28 -1.13 11.70
N LEU A 26 -8.42 -1.94 12.33
CA LEU A 26 -8.33 -2.02 13.79
C LEU A 26 -7.81 -0.72 14.42
N ALA A 27 -6.82 -0.08 13.79
CA ALA A 27 -6.32 1.22 14.24
C ALA A 27 -7.44 2.27 14.17
N ALA A 28 -8.15 2.35 13.04
CA ALA A 28 -9.25 3.29 12.85
C ALA A 28 -10.31 3.17 13.95
N ARG A 29 -10.79 1.95 14.23
CA ARG A 29 -11.78 1.69 15.29
C ARG A 29 -11.29 2.11 16.66
N PHE A 30 -10.00 1.90 16.94
CA PHE A 30 -9.42 2.30 18.22
C PHE A 30 -9.33 3.82 18.35
N TYR A 31 -8.89 4.54 17.31
CA TYR A 31 -8.83 6.01 17.33
C TYR A 31 -10.21 6.66 17.38
N ALA A 32 -11.19 6.12 16.65
CA ALA A 32 -12.57 6.61 16.71
C ALA A 32 -13.18 6.44 18.11
N ALA A 33 -12.90 5.33 18.78
CA ALA A 33 -13.34 5.11 20.16
C ALA A 33 -12.68 6.04 21.21
N HIS A 34 -11.69 6.83 20.81
CA HIS A 34 -10.99 7.81 21.66
C HIS A 34 -11.16 9.24 21.14
N ASP A 35 -12.21 9.52 20.36
CA ASP A 35 -12.56 10.85 19.82
C ASP A 35 -11.49 11.45 18.88
N PHE A 36 -10.66 10.60 18.26
CA PHE A 36 -9.66 11.01 17.27
C PHE A 36 -10.14 10.73 15.84
N ASP A 37 -11.27 11.32 15.44
CA ASP A 37 -11.97 11.00 14.18
C ASP A 37 -11.10 11.24 12.94
N VAL A 38 -10.37 12.36 12.88
CA VAL A 38 -9.48 12.69 11.75
C VAL A 38 -8.40 11.63 11.54
N ILE A 39 -7.85 11.11 12.65
CA ILE A 39 -6.83 10.06 12.60
C ILE A 39 -7.49 8.73 12.19
N ALA A 40 -8.67 8.43 12.74
CA ALA A 40 -9.44 7.24 12.41
C ALA A 40 -9.79 7.17 10.92
N GLU A 41 -10.23 8.29 10.34
CA GLU A 41 -10.56 8.41 8.92
C GLU A 41 -9.35 8.12 8.03
N THR A 42 -8.19 8.67 8.38
CA THR A 42 -6.93 8.39 7.65
C THR A 42 -6.62 6.89 7.62
N TYR A 43 -6.83 6.20 8.75
CA TYR A 43 -6.65 4.75 8.82
C TYR A 43 -7.71 3.99 7.99
N LEU A 44 -8.97 4.43 7.97
CA LEU A 44 -10.02 3.82 7.14
C LEU A 44 -9.74 3.95 5.64
N GLN A 45 -9.26 5.11 5.19
CA GLN A 45 -8.88 5.32 3.79
C GLN A 45 -7.74 4.38 3.37
N ASN A 46 -6.73 4.21 4.23
CA ASN A 46 -5.64 3.27 3.99
C ASN A 46 -6.14 1.82 3.95
N ALA A 47 -7.05 1.43 4.85
CA ALA A 47 -7.66 0.10 4.83
C ALA A 47 -8.40 -0.15 3.51
N ARG A 48 -9.22 0.81 3.06
CA ARG A 48 -9.94 0.75 1.78
C ARG A 48 -8.98 0.60 0.60
N TYR A 49 -7.93 1.41 0.55
CA TYR A 49 -6.92 1.36 -0.50
C TYR A 49 -6.22 -0.01 -0.57
N CYS A 50 -5.81 -0.56 0.59
CA CYS A 50 -5.19 -1.88 0.64
C CYS A 50 -6.15 -2.99 0.19
N TYR A 51 -7.43 -2.92 0.56
CA TYR A 51 -8.44 -3.89 0.10
C TYR A 51 -8.72 -3.79 -1.41
N LEU A 52 -8.78 -2.58 -1.96
CA LEU A 52 -8.88 -2.36 -3.41
C LEU A 52 -7.69 -2.97 -4.17
N ARG A 53 -6.46 -2.71 -3.69
CA ARG A 53 -5.25 -3.28 -4.30
C ARG A 53 -5.19 -4.80 -4.20
N TRP A 54 -5.73 -5.36 -3.12
CA TRP A 54 -5.82 -6.80 -2.95
C TRP A 54 -6.99 -7.44 -3.72
N ARG A 55 -7.84 -6.64 -4.40
CA ARG A 55 -9.05 -7.09 -5.11
C ARG A 55 -10.10 -7.73 -4.18
N ALA A 56 -10.19 -7.24 -2.95
CA ALA A 56 -11.20 -7.67 -1.98
C ALA A 56 -12.49 -6.84 -2.11
N ASP A 57 -13.12 -6.83 -3.29
CA ASP A 57 -14.25 -5.94 -3.59
C ASP A 57 -15.45 -6.11 -2.65
N GLY A 58 -15.68 -7.33 -2.14
CA GLY A 58 -16.69 -7.58 -1.11
C GLY A 58 -16.40 -6.83 0.20
N LYS A 59 -15.13 -6.79 0.61
CA LYS A 59 -14.70 -6.10 1.82
C LYS A 59 -14.67 -4.58 1.64
N VAL A 60 -14.31 -4.10 0.45
CA VAL A 60 -14.40 -2.68 0.10
C VAL A 60 -15.85 -2.20 0.20
N ARG A 61 -16.80 -2.91 -0.43
CA ARG A 61 -18.23 -2.57 -0.35
C ARG A 61 -18.76 -2.60 1.09
N GLN A 62 -18.35 -3.60 1.88
CA GLN A 62 -18.71 -3.65 3.30
C GLN A 62 -18.18 -2.42 4.05
N LEU A 63 -16.94 -2.02 3.79
CA LEU A 63 -16.32 -0.87 4.46
C LEU A 63 -16.99 0.44 4.05
N GLU A 64 -17.32 0.62 2.78
CA GLU A 64 -18.06 1.79 2.26
C GLU A 64 -19.50 1.87 2.80
N GLN A 65 -20.16 0.73 3.04
CA GLN A 65 -21.47 0.68 3.69
C GLN A 65 -21.41 1.11 5.15
N LEU A 66 -20.37 0.69 5.88
CA LEU A 66 -20.16 1.06 7.29
C LEU A 66 -19.73 2.53 7.44
N TYR A 67 -19.01 3.06 6.45
CA TYR A 67 -18.47 4.41 6.46
C TYR A 67 -18.74 5.10 5.12
N PRO A 68 -19.96 5.65 4.92
CA PRO A 68 -20.39 6.20 3.63
C PRO A 68 -19.48 7.32 3.08
N HIS A 69 -18.82 8.08 3.94
CA HIS A 69 -17.89 9.15 3.56
C HIS A 69 -16.67 8.63 2.77
N LEU A 70 -16.29 7.35 2.92
CA LEU A 70 -15.17 6.74 2.20
C LEU A 70 -15.44 6.54 0.70
N GLY A 71 -16.70 6.44 0.29
CA GLY A 71 -17.10 6.28 -1.11
C GLY A 71 -17.09 7.59 -1.89
N THR A 72 -17.13 8.72 -1.18
CA THR A 72 -17.21 10.07 -1.77
C THR A 72 -15.84 10.73 -1.91
N GLU A 73 -14.89 10.42 -1.03
CA GLU A 73 -13.51 10.87 -1.21
C GLU A 73 -12.84 10.07 -2.35
N GLU A 74 -12.64 10.76 -3.47
CA GLU A 74 -11.65 10.41 -4.49
C GLU A 74 -10.33 10.13 -3.75
N LEU A 75 -9.82 8.89 -3.87
CA LEU A 75 -8.62 8.40 -3.18
C LEU A 75 -7.50 9.44 -3.33
N LYS A 76 -7.27 10.29 -2.33
CA LYS A 76 -6.10 11.17 -2.31
C LYS A 76 -4.91 10.22 -2.18
N PRO A 77 -4.05 10.07 -3.22
CA PRO A 77 -2.82 9.32 -3.09
C PRO A 77 -1.85 10.22 -2.33
N GLY A 78 -2.09 10.35 -1.03
CA GLY A 78 -1.56 11.45 -0.24
C GLY A 78 -0.77 11.03 0.98
N LEU A 79 -0.49 9.74 1.20
CA LEU A 79 0.43 9.27 2.26
C LEU A 79 1.17 7.96 1.92
N THR A 80 1.15 7.52 0.66
CA THR A 80 2.11 6.52 0.18
C THR A 80 3.46 7.20 0.01
N GLY A 81 4.12 7.50 1.14
CA GLY A 81 5.55 7.68 1.13
C GLY A 81 6.17 6.47 0.45
N ASN A 82 6.96 6.75 -0.60
CA ASN A 82 7.73 5.82 -1.40
C ASN A 82 7.10 5.38 -2.74
N ASP A 83 6.86 6.36 -3.62
CA ASP A 83 7.17 6.21 -5.04
C ASP A 83 8.70 6.09 -5.22
N ARG A 84 9.29 4.96 -4.77
CA ARG A 84 10.55 4.54 -5.38
C ARG A 84 10.21 4.13 -6.79
N SER A 85 10.32 5.12 -7.67
CA SER A 85 10.54 4.94 -9.10
C SER A 85 11.40 3.71 -9.24
N ALA A 86 10.79 2.66 -9.78
CA ALA A 86 11.51 1.48 -10.18
C ALA A 86 12.61 1.96 -11.13
N SER A 87 13.84 2.05 -10.61
CA SER A 87 15.02 2.17 -11.45
C SER A 87 15.00 0.95 -12.36
N ARG A 88 14.52 1.19 -13.57
CA ARG A 88 14.61 0.33 -14.72
C ARG A 88 16.08 -0.08 -14.83
N ILE A 89 16.43 -1.25 -14.32
CA ILE A 89 17.73 -1.88 -14.59
C ILE A 89 17.69 -2.28 -16.06
N PRO A 90 18.44 -1.65 -16.98
CA PRO A 90 18.58 -2.22 -18.31
C PRO A 90 19.38 -3.51 -18.15
N ARG A 91 18.80 -4.64 -18.57
CA ARG A 91 19.50 -5.91 -18.70
C ARG A 91 20.75 -5.66 -19.56
N SER A 92 21.92 -5.67 -18.93
CA SER A 92 23.20 -5.73 -19.61
C SER A 92 23.24 -7.01 -20.44
N ARG A 93 23.13 -6.84 -21.76
CA ARG A 93 23.28 -7.90 -22.74
C ARG A 93 24.70 -8.44 -22.64
N ASN A 94 24.80 -9.74 -22.37
CA ASN A 94 26.05 -10.45 -22.19
C ASN A 94 27.02 -10.21 -23.35
N ARG A 95 28.27 -10.03 -22.95
CA ARG A 95 29.50 -10.25 -23.72
C ARG A 95 29.41 -11.57 -24.50
N GLU A 96 29.52 -11.48 -25.81
CA GLU A 96 30.18 -12.52 -26.61
C GLU A 96 31.36 -11.85 -27.31
N GLN A 97 32.56 -12.15 -26.82
CA GLN A 97 33.83 -11.90 -27.49
C GLN A 97 34.05 -13.05 -28.49
N GLY A 98 34.49 -12.74 -29.70
CA GLY A 98 34.74 -13.75 -30.72
C GLY A 98 35.36 -13.23 -32.02
N ILE A 99 36.56 -12.63 -31.92
CA ILE A 99 37.70 -12.73 -32.86
C ILE A 99 37.48 -12.85 -34.39
N ALA A 100 37.94 -11.83 -35.14
CA ALA A 100 38.74 -11.90 -36.39
C ALA A 100 38.67 -10.51 -37.05
N GLY A 101 39.72 -9.84 -37.53
CA GLY A 101 41.13 -10.11 -37.68
C GLY A 101 41.62 -8.92 -38.52
N GLY A 102 42.61 -8.18 -38.01
CA GLY A 102 43.14 -6.98 -38.67
C GLY A 102 44.64 -7.09 -38.90
N LEU A 103 45.07 -6.55 -40.04
CA LEU A 103 46.43 -6.24 -40.48
C LEU A 103 47.30 -7.41 -40.96
N ARG A 104 47.42 -7.56 -42.28
CA ARG A 104 48.54 -7.04 -43.08
C ARG A 104 48.18 -6.97 -44.56
#